data_AF-A0A484Y3I2-F1
#
_entry.id   AF-A0A484Y3I2-F1
#
_cell.length_a   1.000
_cell.length_b   1.000
_cell.length_c   1.000
_cell.angle_alpha   90.00
_cell.angle_beta   90.00
_cell.angle_gamma   90.00
#
_symmetry.space_group_name_H-M   'P 1'
#
loop_
_entity.id
_entity.type
_entity.pdbx_description
1 polymer ?
#
loop_
_entity_poly.entity_id
_entity_poly.type
_entity_poly.pdbx_seq_one_letter_code
_entity_poly.pdbx_strand_id
1 'polypeptide(L)' 'MIEDGELDKRIAQRYSGWNSELGQQILKGQMSLADLAKYAQEHNLSPVHQSGRQEQLENLVNHYLFDK' A
#
# COMPACT_ATOMS: atom_id res chain seq x y z
N MET A 1 -16.68 8.35 -10.49
CA MET A 1 -15.33 7.83 -10.15
C MET A 1 -14.79 8.41 -8.85
N ILE A 2 -14.66 9.74 -8.71
CA ILE A 2 -14.17 10.38 -7.47
C ILE A 2 -15.16 10.18 -6.32
N GLU A 3 -16.45 10.50 -6.54
CA GLU A 3 -17.50 10.29 -5.53
C GLU A 3 -17.67 8.80 -5.16
N ASP A 4 -17.45 7.90 -6.13
CA ASP A 4 -17.48 6.45 -5.90
C ASP A 4 -16.26 5.94 -5.08
N GLY A 5 -15.18 6.74 -5.01
CA GLY A 5 -13.97 6.47 -4.22
C GLY A 5 -13.17 5.23 -4.65
N GLU A 6 -13.40 4.71 -5.85
CA GLU A 6 -12.87 3.39 -6.23
C GLU A 6 -11.35 3.35 -6.43
N LEU A 7 -10.75 4.47 -6.83
CA LEU A 7 -9.29 4.59 -6.90
C LEU A 7 -8.69 4.75 -5.49
N ASP A 8 -9.32 5.57 -4.65
CA ASP A 8 -8.87 5.82 -3.27
C ASP A 8 -8.85 4.53 -2.44
N LYS A 9 -9.89 3.68 -2.57
CA LYS A 9 -9.93 2.37 -1.92
C LYS A 9 -8.74 1.49 -2.31
N ARG A 10 -8.36 1.49 -3.59
CA ARG A 10 -7.23 0.68 -4.09
C ARG A 10 -5.88 1.23 -3.64
N ILE A 11 -5.74 2.55 -3.55
CA ILE A 11 -4.55 3.20 -2.97
C ILE A 11 -4.45 2.86 -1.48
N ALA A 12 -5.54 3.02 -0.72
CA ALA A 12 -5.58 2.69 0.70
C ALA A 12 -5.24 1.22 0.96
N GLN A 13 -5.74 0.30 0.12
CA GLN A 13 -5.39 -1.12 0.19
C GLN A 13 -3.91 -1.36 -0.10
N ARG A 14 -3.32 -0.69 -1.11
CA ARG A 14 -1.90 -0.86 -1.46
C ARG A 14 -0.97 -0.41 -0.32
N TYR A 15 -1.32 0.67 0.37
CA TYR A 15 -0.50 1.25 1.43
C TYR A 15 -0.94 0.82 2.84
N SER A 16 -1.85 -0.14 2.99
CA SER A 16 -2.41 -0.54 4.29
C SER A 16 -1.36 -1.04 5.28
N GLY A 17 -0.23 -1.57 4.81
CA GLY A 17 0.90 -1.97 5.64
C GLY A 17 1.48 -0.84 6.48
N TRP A 18 1.37 0.41 6.03
CA TRP A 18 1.83 1.58 6.79
C TRP A 18 0.92 1.93 7.98
N ASN A 19 -0.30 1.40 8.01
CA ASN A 19 -1.20 1.53 9.16
C ASN A 19 -0.93 0.46 10.24
N SER A 20 -0.03 -0.49 9.98
CA SER A 20 0.43 -1.44 10.99
C SER A 20 1.27 -0.77 12.07
N GLU A 21 1.45 -1.44 13.20
CA GLU A 21 2.27 -0.95 14.31
C GLU A 21 3.69 -0.59 13.86
N LEU A 22 4.38 -1.52 13.16
CA LEU A 22 5.71 -1.28 12.60
C LEU A 22 5.69 -0.08 11.64
N GLY A 23 4.74 -0.04 10.71
CA GLY A 23 4.61 1.05 9.75
C GLY A 23 4.46 2.42 10.43
N GLN A 24 3.65 2.49 11.49
CA GLN A 24 3.43 3.71 12.26
C GLN A 24 4.67 4.12 13.07
N GLN A 25 5.40 3.19 13.65
CA GLN A 25 6.66 3.50 14.35
C GLN A 25 7.69 4.09 13.38
N ILE A 26 7.78 3.55 12.15
CA ILE A 26 8.65 4.08 11.10
C ILE A 26 8.23 5.48 10.69
N LEU A 27 6.95 5.70 10.37
CA LEU A 27 6.44 7.00 9.92
C LEU A 27 6.58 8.11 10.97
N LYS A 28 6.53 7.74 12.25
CA LYS A 28 6.73 8.67 13.38
C LYS A 28 8.21 8.92 13.70
N GLY A 29 9.14 8.32 12.95
CA GLY A 29 10.58 8.45 13.20
C GLY A 29 11.05 7.80 14.49
N GLN A 30 10.31 6.80 14.98
CA GLN A 30 10.60 6.13 16.26
C GLN A 30 11.57 4.96 16.12
N MET A 31 12.00 4.63 14.90
CA MET A 31 12.96 3.57 14.63
C MET A 31 14.18 4.13 13.91
N SER A 32 15.37 3.81 14.40
CA SER A 32 16.61 4.04 13.68
C SER A 32 16.83 2.97 12.61
N LEU A 33 17.83 3.17 11.74
CA LEU A 33 18.26 2.15 10.78
C LEU A 33 18.75 0.86 11.47
N ALA A 34 19.36 0.97 12.66
CA ALA A 34 19.82 -0.19 13.42
C ALA A 34 18.65 -1.01 13.96
N ASP A 35 17.61 -0.34 14.48
CA ASP A 35 16.39 -1.00 14.97
C ASP A 35 15.67 -1.74 13.84
N LEU A 36 15.57 -1.11 12.67
CA LEU A 36 14.98 -1.70 11.46
C LEU A 36 15.73 -2.95 10.99
N ALA A 37 17.06 -2.89 10.94
CA ALA A 37 17.88 -4.03 10.52
C ALA A 37 17.69 -5.22 11.47
N LYS A 38 17.69 -4.95 12.79
CA LYS A 38 17.45 -5.97 13.82
C LYS A 38 16.05 -6.58 13.68
N TYR A 39 15.02 -5.74 13.58
CA TYR A 39 13.63 -6.20 13.40
C TYR A 39 13.49 -7.09 12.16
N ALA A 40 14.09 -6.70 11.02
CA ALA A 40 14.03 -7.48 9.80
C ALA A 40 14.66 -8.88 9.95
N GLN A 41 15.79 -8.97 10.66
CA GLN A 41 16.47 -10.22 10.94
C GLN A 41 15.70 -11.11 11.92
N GLU A 42 15.26 -10.57 13.06
CA GLU A 42 14.56 -11.32 14.11
C GLU A 42 13.21 -11.88 13.64
N HIS A 43 12.49 -11.12 12.82
CA HIS A 43 11.21 -11.54 12.26
C HIS A 43 11.32 -12.30 10.93
N ASN A 44 12.55 -12.55 10.46
CA ASN A 44 12.83 -13.19 9.16
C ASN A 44 11.96 -12.59 8.04
N LEU A 45 11.95 -11.26 7.96
CA LEU A 45 11.06 -10.50 7.10
C LEU A 45 11.29 -10.88 5.63
N SER A 46 10.26 -11.41 4.99
CA SER A 46 10.25 -11.73 3.57
C SER A 46 9.07 -11.02 2.88
N PRO A 47 9.21 -9.71 2.56
CA PRO A 47 8.15 -8.95 1.94
C PRO A 47 7.82 -9.51 0.55
N VAL A 48 6.53 -9.68 0.28
CA VAL A 48 6.03 -10.09 -1.04
C VAL A 48 5.52 -8.87 -1.78
N HIS A 49 6.03 -8.65 -3.00
CA HIS A 49 5.56 -7.57 -3.84
C HIS A 49 4.08 -7.74 -4.18
N GLN A 50 3.33 -6.64 -4.06
CA GLN A 50 1.93 -6.57 -4.46
C GLN A 50 1.83 -5.94 -5.85
N SER A 51 1.10 -6.59 -6.75
CA SER A 51 0.84 -6.07 -8.10
C SER A 51 0.28 -4.65 -8.06
N GLY A 52 0.75 -3.80 -8.97
CA GLY A 52 0.24 -2.44 -9.14
C GLY A 52 -1.14 -2.39 -9.81
N ARG A 53 -1.58 -3.50 -10.43
CA ARG A 53 -2.88 -3.63 -11.12
C ARG A 53 -3.11 -2.53 -12.17
N GLN A 54 -2.05 -2.08 -12.85
CA GLN A 54 -2.11 -0.94 -13.77
C GLN A 54 -3.16 -1.17 -14.87
N GLU A 55 -3.12 -2.31 -15.56
CA GLU A 55 -4.02 -2.63 -16.66
C GLU A 55 -5.47 -2.73 -16.17
N GLN A 56 -5.68 -3.28 -14.97
CA GLN A 56 -7.01 -3.34 -14.36
C GLN A 56 -7.53 -1.93 -14.01
N LEU A 57 -6.65 -1.05 -13.54
CA LEU A 57 -6.99 0.34 -13.21
C LEU A 57 -7.30 1.16 -14.46
N GLU A 58 -6.54 0.98 -15.54
CA GLU A 58 -6.81 1.60 -16.85
C GLU A 58 -8.19 1.14 -17.37
N ASN A 59 -8.49 -0.15 -17.28
CA ASN A 59 -9.81 -0.68 -17.65
C ASN A 59 -10.94 -0.12 -16.78
N LEU A 60 -10.70 0.08 -15.47
CA LEU A 60 -11.68 0.71 -14.59
C LEU A 60 -11.98 2.15 -15.02
N VAL A 61 -10.96 2.92 -15.39
CA VAL A 61 -11.15 4.29 -15.92
C VAL A 61 -11.97 4.25 -17.21
N ASN A 62 -11.65 3.33 -18.14
CA ASN A 62 -12.43 3.17 -19.37
C ASN A 62 -13.91 2.85 -19.09
N HIS A 63 -14.20 1.98 -18.12
CA HIS A 63 -15.56 1.67 -17.71
C HIS A 63 -16.33 2.94 -17.26
N TYR A 64 -15.68 3.81 -16.49
CA TYR A 64 -16.26 5.10 -16.09
C TYR A 64 -16.45 6.09 -17.24
N LEU A 65 -15.67 5.98 -18.32
CA LEU A 65 -15.75 6.89 -19.48
C LEU A 65 -16.82 6.47 -20.48
N PHE A 66 -17.03 5.17 -20.65
CA PHE A 66 -17.80 4.64 -21.78
C PHE A 66 -19.05 3.86 -21.38
N ASP A 67 -19.10 3.27 -20.19
CA ASP A 67 -20.18 2.35 -19.80
C ASP A 67 -21.08 2.89 -18.68
N LYS A 68 -20.65 3.94 -17.97
CA LYS A 68 -21.36 4.53 -16.83
C LYS A 68 -22.08 5.82 -17.20
#